data_AF-A0A368FWA7-F1
#
_entry.id   AF-A0A368FWA7-F1
#
_cell.length_a   1.000
_cell.length_b   1.000
_cell.length_c   1.000
_cell.angle_alpha   90.00
_cell.angle_beta   90.00
_cell.angle_gamma   90.00
#
_symmetry.space_group_name_H-M   'P 1'
#
loop_
_entity.id
_entity.type
_entity.pdbx_description
1 polymer ?
#
loop_
_entity_poly.entity_id
_entity_poly.type
_entity_poly.pdbx_seq_one_letter_code
_entity_poly.pdbx_strand_id
1 'polypeptide(L)'
;MKATNTRKRKSSSSNNENRTEKKDGAGNMLERRVDEAYHKRSSTEVEERTKSFECQMKGCGQKIQWRPRYGKDRILNHVRTHWGKPTKKCKLCDFKATHARKVLSHHKVAHASEKYEMAEPLERKEDLEQLELLWRECFPAWFA
;
A
#
# COMPACT_ATOMS: atom_id res chain seq x y z
N MET A 1 31.16 7.27 23.74
CA MET A 1 30.41 6.04 23.39
C MET A 1 28.93 6.30 23.64
N LYS A 2 28.10 6.50 22.59
CA LYS A 2 26.66 6.72 22.74
C LYS A 2 25.94 5.69 21.85
N ALA A 3 25.30 4.74 22.51
CA ALA A 3 24.64 3.58 21.91
C ALA A 3 23.36 3.98 21.15
N THR A 4 23.22 3.44 19.96
CA THR A 4 22.11 3.63 19.03
C THR A 4 20.93 2.73 19.43
N ASN A 5 19.80 3.35 19.78
CA ASN A 5 18.57 2.64 20.16
C ASN A 5 17.76 2.29 18.91
N THR A 6 17.96 1.08 18.37
CA THR A 6 17.17 0.51 17.27
C THR A 6 15.92 -0.17 17.83
N ARG A 7 14.76 0.50 17.72
CA ARG A 7 13.47 -0.09 18.06
C ARG A 7 13.08 -1.17 17.04
N LYS A 8 13.41 -2.41 17.39
CA LYS A 8 12.94 -3.65 16.75
C LYS A 8 11.42 -3.74 16.87
N ARG A 9 10.72 -3.74 15.73
CA ARG A 9 9.26 -3.94 15.68
C ARG A 9 8.94 -5.39 16.04
N LYS A 10 8.03 -5.54 17.01
CA LYS A 10 7.46 -6.79 17.49
C LYS A 10 6.59 -7.41 16.39
N SER A 11 6.94 -8.61 15.95
CA SER A 11 6.00 -9.56 15.33
C SER A 11 5.46 -10.45 16.45
N SER A 12 4.23 -10.20 16.87
CA SER A 12 3.51 -11.12 17.76
C SER A 12 2.93 -12.26 16.93
N SER A 13 3.54 -13.43 17.06
CA SER A 13 2.88 -14.71 16.82
C SER A 13 1.75 -14.87 17.84
N SER A 14 0.57 -15.20 17.35
CA SER A 14 -0.43 -15.92 18.15
C SER A 14 -0.87 -17.10 17.31
N ASN A 15 -0.32 -18.25 17.66
CA ASN A 15 -0.93 -19.54 17.39
C ASN A 15 -2.33 -19.52 18.03
N ASN A 16 -3.33 -20.01 17.31
CA ASN A 16 -4.44 -20.64 18.00
C ASN A 16 -4.77 -21.95 17.27
N GLU A 17 -4.49 -23.01 17.99
CA GLU A 17 -4.82 -24.38 17.65
C GLU A 17 -6.34 -24.54 17.75
N ASN A 18 -6.96 -25.14 16.73
CA ASN A 18 -8.12 -25.98 16.99
C ASN A 18 -8.20 -27.08 15.93
N ARG A 19 -7.49 -28.16 16.26
CA ARG A 19 -7.53 -29.46 15.62
C ARG A 19 -8.79 -30.17 16.10
N THR A 20 -9.83 -30.25 15.27
CA THR A 20 -10.96 -31.15 15.53
C THR A 20 -10.76 -32.45 14.76
N GLU A 21 -10.16 -33.44 15.43
CA GLU A 21 -10.10 -34.82 14.94
C GLU A 21 -11.47 -35.50 15.18
N LYS A 22 -12.26 -35.66 14.12
CA LYS A 22 -13.37 -36.60 14.10
C LYS A 22 -12.91 -37.89 13.44
N LYS A 23 -12.97 -39.00 14.18
CA LYS A 23 -12.72 -40.37 13.72
C LYS A 23 -14.03 -41.14 13.73
N ASP A 24 -14.25 -41.98 12.73
CA ASP A 24 -15.41 -42.87 12.66
C ASP A 24 -15.13 -44.17 13.43
N GLY A 25 -16.20 -44.83 13.90
CA GLY A 25 -16.18 -46.02 14.75
C GLY A 25 -15.58 -47.30 14.18
N ALA A 26 -14.85 -47.25 13.06
CA ALA A 26 -14.15 -48.39 12.47
C ALA A 26 -12.65 -48.12 12.16
N GLY A 27 -12.11 -46.97 12.59
CA GLY A 27 -10.66 -46.74 12.59
C GLY A 27 -9.96 -46.71 11.22
N ASN A 28 -10.66 -46.38 10.13
CA ASN A 28 -10.07 -46.23 8.80
C ASN A 28 -10.01 -44.77 8.34
N MET A 29 -8.95 -44.39 7.64
CA MET A 29 -8.69 -43.04 7.12
C MET A 29 -9.44 -42.84 5.79
N LEU A 30 -10.69 -42.37 5.86
CA LEU A 30 -11.40 -41.91 4.66
C LEU A 30 -10.68 -40.69 4.09
N GLU A 31 -10.04 -40.85 2.93
CA GLU A 31 -9.54 -39.73 2.13
C GLU A 31 -10.67 -38.72 1.92
N ARG A 32 -10.46 -37.51 2.43
CA ARG A 32 -11.34 -36.37 2.12
C ARG A 32 -11.15 -36.08 0.64
N ARG A 33 -12.12 -36.46 -0.20
CA ARG A 33 -12.31 -35.86 -1.52
C ARG A 33 -12.44 -34.35 -1.29
N VAL A 34 -11.37 -33.63 -1.58
CA VAL A 34 -11.45 -32.18 -1.77
C VAL A 34 -12.09 -32.02 -3.13
N ASP A 35 -13.29 -31.47 -3.18
CA ASP A 35 -13.99 -31.21 -4.43
C ASP A 35 -13.07 -30.49 -5.41
N GLU A 36 -12.80 -31.17 -6.52
CA GLU A 36 -11.86 -30.85 -7.61
C GLU A 36 -12.27 -29.59 -8.40
N ALA A 37 -13.19 -28.79 -7.86
CA ALA A 37 -13.71 -27.56 -8.43
C ALA A 37 -13.27 -26.30 -7.66
N TYR A 38 -12.75 -26.41 -6.43
CA TYR A 38 -12.29 -25.25 -5.65
C TYR A 38 -10.75 -25.08 -5.63
N HIS A 39 -10.01 -26.06 -6.13
CA HIS A 39 -8.53 -26.03 -6.22
C HIS A 39 -7.99 -25.75 -7.63
N LYS A 40 -8.82 -25.22 -8.54
CA LYS A 40 -8.40 -24.82 -9.89
C LYS A 40 -8.46 -23.31 -10.08
N ARG A 41 -7.75 -22.57 -9.23
CA ARG A 41 -7.17 -21.29 -9.66
C ARG A 41 -5.67 -21.42 -9.59
N SER A 42 -5.15 -22.01 -10.67
CA SER A 42 -3.76 -22.30 -10.93
C SER A 42 -2.86 -21.15 -10.47
N SER A 43 -1.92 -21.44 -9.58
CA SER A 43 -0.84 -20.52 -9.20
C SER A 43 -0.05 -20.00 -10.41
N THR A 44 -0.16 -20.66 -11.56
CA THR A 44 0.53 -20.29 -12.81
C THR A 44 -0.15 -19.18 -13.62
N GLU A 45 -1.45 -18.90 -13.44
CA GLU A 45 -2.16 -17.82 -14.17
C GLU A 45 -2.17 -16.47 -13.42
N VAL A 46 -1.71 -16.45 -12.17
CA VAL A 46 -1.65 -15.24 -11.33
C VAL A 46 -0.32 -14.50 -11.50
N GLU A 47 0.71 -15.17 -12.02
CA GLU A 47 2.06 -14.61 -12.22
C GLU A 47 2.15 -13.67 -13.44
N GLU A 48 1.27 -13.81 -14.41
CA GLU A 48 1.48 -13.23 -15.75
C GLU A 48 1.35 -11.70 -15.85
N ARG A 49 0.89 -11.00 -14.80
CA ARG A 49 0.71 -9.54 -14.86
C ARG A 49 1.12 -8.77 -13.60
N THR A 50 1.90 -9.37 -12.71
CA THR A 50 2.56 -8.59 -11.65
C THR A 50 3.87 -8.01 -12.19
N LYS A 51 3.81 -6.80 -12.75
CA LYS A 51 5.01 -6.07 -13.21
C LYS A 51 5.70 -5.41 -12.02
N SER A 52 7.02 -5.45 -11.96
CA SER A 52 7.79 -4.72 -10.94
C SER A 52 8.50 -3.54 -11.58
N PHE A 53 8.55 -2.43 -10.85
CA PHE A 53 9.18 -1.19 -11.28
C PHE A 53 10.17 -0.73 -10.23
N GLU A 54 11.39 -0.44 -10.65
CA GLU A 54 12.45 0.04 -9.78
C GLU A 54 12.70 1.52 -10.03
N CYS A 55 12.71 2.31 -8.96
CA CYS A 55 12.96 3.74 -9.02
C CYS A 55 14.43 3.99 -9.38
N GLN A 56 14.65 4.61 -10.53
CA GLN A 56 15.98 4.99 -11.06
C GLN A 56 16.55 6.26 -10.41
N MET A 57 15.80 6.92 -9.52
CA MET A 57 16.24 8.17 -8.92
C MET A 57 17.40 7.95 -7.93
N LYS A 58 18.40 8.84 -7.98
CA LYS A 58 19.62 8.75 -7.16
C LYS A 58 19.28 8.64 -5.67
N GLY A 59 19.78 7.59 -5.02
CA GLY A 59 19.60 7.36 -3.58
C GLY A 59 18.24 6.76 -3.17
N CYS A 60 17.36 6.40 -4.12
CA CYS A 60 16.06 5.81 -3.81
C CYS A 60 16.03 4.28 -3.97
N GLY A 61 16.23 3.75 -5.19
CA GLY A 61 16.25 2.31 -5.48
C GLY A 61 14.99 1.52 -5.08
N GLN A 62 13.86 2.21 -4.81
CA GLN A 62 12.64 1.55 -4.34
C GLN A 62 12.03 0.66 -5.43
N LYS A 63 11.73 -0.59 -5.06
CA LYS A 63 11.06 -1.56 -5.91
C LYS A 63 9.57 -1.60 -5.58
N ILE A 64 8.74 -1.34 -6.58
CA ILE A 64 7.28 -1.31 -6.46
C ILE A 64 6.69 -2.41 -7.31
N GLN A 65 5.91 -3.27 -6.66
CA GLN A 65 5.10 -4.26 -7.36
C GLN A 65 3.79 -3.63 -7.84
N TRP A 66 3.63 -3.55 -9.15
CA TRP A 66 2.39 -3.16 -9.78
C TRP A 66 1.48 -4.38 -9.97
N ARG A 67 0.20 -4.19 -9.65
CA ARG A 67 -0.85 -5.14 -9.96
C ARG A 67 -2.00 -4.40 -10.63
N PRO A 68 -2.66 -4.99 -11.65
CA PRO A 68 -3.81 -4.40 -12.31
C PRO A 68 -4.91 -3.94 -11.35
N ARG A 69 -5.18 -4.70 -10.28
CA ARG A 69 -6.15 -4.35 -9.23
C ARG A 69 -5.89 -3.01 -8.55
N TYR A 70 -4.62 -2.62 -8.39
CA TYR A 70 -4.23 -1.39 -7.69
C TYR A 70 -4.03 -0.20 -8.63
N GLY A 71 -4.11 -0.40 -9.95
CA GLY A 71 -3.82 0.64 -10.93
C GLY A 71 -2.45 1.29 -10.73
N LYS A 72 -2.33 2.56 -11.10
CA LYS A 72 -1.10 3.35 -11.00
C LYS A 72 -0.86 3.99 -9.62
N ASP A 73 -1.78 3.80 -8.67
CA ASP A 73 -1.77 4.55 -7.41
C ASP A 73 -0.52 4.28 -6.55
N ARG A 74 -0.03 3.03 -6.54
CA ARG A 74 1.17 2.67 -5.79
C ARG A 74 2.42 3.35 -6.33
N ILE A 75 2.53 3.43 -7.65
CA ILE A 75 3.63 4.09 -8.34
C ILE A 75 3.53 5.60 -8.15
N LEU A 76 2.34 6.18 -8.38
CA LEU A 76 2.11 7.61 -8.21
C LEU A 76 2.37 8.09 -6.77
N ASN A 77 1.95 7.30 -5.76
CA ASN A 77 2.24 7.62 -4.36
C ASN A 77 3.73 7.58 -4.04
N HIS A 78 4.50 6.73 -4.72
CA HIS A 78 5.95 6.75 -4.61
C HIS A 78 6.55 7.98 -5.29
N VAL A 79 6.14 8.32 -6.51
CA VAL A 79 6.63 9.53 -7.20
C VAL A 79 6.41 10.78 -6.34
N ARG A 80 5.26 10.86 -5.66
CA ARG A 80 4.96 11.93 -4.68
C ARG A 80 5.95 12.03 -3.52
N THR A 81 6.68 10.96 -3.15
CA THR A 81 7.67 11.03 -2.06
C THR A 81 8.88 11.88 -2.42
N HIS A 82 9.21 11.99 -3.71
CA HIS A 82 10.31 12.82 -4.19
C HIS A 82 9.91 14.27 -4.34
N TRP A 83 8.64 14.50 -4.62
CA TRP A 83 8.12 15.83 -4.81
C TRP A 83 8.01 16.62 -3.50
N GLY A 84 7.64 15.97 -2.40
CA GLY A 84 7.61 16.57 -1.06
C GLY A 84 6.61 17.73 -0.85
N LYS A 85 5.90 18.17 -1.90
CA LYS A 85 4.94 19.26 -1.81
C LYS A 85 3.66 18.82 -1.07
N PRO A 86 3.09 19.68 -0.22
CA PRO A 86 1.82 19.38 0.41
C PRO A 86 0.68 19.52 -0.61
N THR A 87 -0.01 18.41 -0.88
CA THR A 87 -1.05 18.29 -1.92
C THR A 87 -2.47 18.49 -1.39
N LYS A 88 -2.64 18.50 -0.06
CA LYS A 88 -3.95 18.56 0.60
C LYS A 88 -3.95 19.62 1.69
N LYS A 89 -4.97 20.48 1.69
CA LYS A 89 -5.23 21.48 2.73
C LYS A 89 -6.43 21.07 3.58
N CYS A 90 -6.41 21.42 4.86
CA CYS A 90 -7.63 21.44 5.65
C CYS A 90 -8.55 22.56 5.13
N LYS A 91 -9.87 22.32 5.08
CA LYS A 91 -10.84 23.35 4.68
C LYS A 91 -11.06 24.41 5.76
N LEU A 92 -10.82 24.05 7.03
CA LEU A 92 -11.12 24.89 8.19
C LEU A 92 -9.92 25.72 8.67
N CYS A 93 -8.70 25.40 8.21
CA CYS A 93 -7.50 26.12 8.60
C CYS A 93 -6.38 25.99 7.54
N ASP A 94 -5.26 26.68 7.76
CA ASP A 94 -4.12 26.67 6.84
C ASP A 94 -3.19 25.45 6.97
N PHE A 95 -3.61 24.40 7.69
CA PHE A 95 -2.84 23.17 7.77
C PHE A 95 -2.76 22.47 6.40
N LYS A 96 -1.53 22.21 5.95
CA LYS A 96 -1.23 21.55 4.67
C LYS A 96 -0.44 20.27 4.91
N ALA A 97 -0.73 19.22 4.16
CA ALA A 97 0.02 17.96 4.23
C ALA A 97 0.17 17.28 2.88
N THR A 98 1.11 16.35 2.79
CA THR A 98 1.41 15.56 1.58
C THR A 98 0.34 14.51 1.24
N HIS A 99 -0.49 14.11 2.21
CA HIS A 99 -1.53 13.10 2.02
C HIS A 99 -2.80 13.43 2.82
N ALA A 100 -3.97 13.04 2.28
CA ALA A 100 -5.27 13.26 2.90
C ALA A 100 -5.39 12.63 4.30
N ARG A 101 -4.73 11.49 4.56
CA ARG A 101 -4.74 10.83 5.87
C ARG A 101 -4.12 11.68 6.98
N LYS A 102 -3.10 12.49 6.65
CA LYS A 102 -2.48 13.41 7.60
C LYS A 102 -3.41 14.58 7.92
N VAL A 103 -4.10 15.11 6.91
CA VAL A 103 -5.13 16.15 7.08
C VAL A 103 -6.29 15.63 7.92
N LEU A 104 -6.78 14.41 7.67
CA LEU A 104 -7.82 13.79 8.48
C LEU A 104 -7.40 13.63 9.95
N SER A 105 -6.17 13.21 10.19
CA SER A 105 -5.65 13.03 11.55
C SER A 105 -5.57 14.37 12.29
N HIS A 106 -5.12 15.42 11.59
CA HIS A 106 -5.13 16.79 12.11
C HIS A 106 -6.56 17.29 12.37
N HIS A 107 -7.49 17.09 11.42
CA HIS A 107 -8.89 17.52 11.54
C HIS A 107 -9.55 16.93 12.79
N LYS A 108 -9.34 15.65 13.06
CA LYS A 108 -9.90 14.98 14.26
C LYS A 108 -9.42 15.58 15.59
N VAL A 109 -8.25 16.23 15.60
CA VAL A 109 -7.66 16.80 16.81
C VAL A 109 -7.97 18.29 16.92
N ALA A 110 -7.79 19.05 15.83
CA ALA A 110 -7.93 20.50 15.81
C ALA A 110 -9.38 20.97 15.58
N HIS A 111 -10.21 20.14 14.94
CA HIS A 111 -11.57 20.44 14.53
C HIS A 111 -12.53 19.30 14.96
N ALA A 112 -12.39 18.83 16.20
CA ALA A 112 -13.14 17.68 16.71
C ALA A 112 -14.67 17.88 16.73
N SER A 113 -15.13 19.14 16.81
CA SER A 113 -16.54 19.51 16.73
C SER A 113 -17.10 19.52 15.31
N GLU A 114 -16.23 19.56 14.30
CA GLU A 114 -16.61 19.71 12.89
C GLU A 114 -16.52 18.37 12.16
N LYS A 115 -17.50 18.11 11.29
CA LYS A 115 -17.49 16.89 10.46
C LYS A 115 -16.43 17.03 9.35
N TYR A 116 -15.61 16.00 9.18
CA TYR A 116 -14.63 15.98 8.09
C TYR A 116 -15.31 15.73 6.74
N GLU A 117 -15.41 16.77 5.91
CA GLU A 117 -15.97 16.74 4.55
C GLU A 117 -14.92 16.56 3.43
N MET A 118 -13.73 16.04 3.74
CA MET A 118 -12.59 15.85 2.83
C MET A 118 -11.68 17.07 2.70
N ALA A 119 -10.38 16.80 2.58
CA ALA A 119 -9.34 17.80 2.40
C ALA A 119 -9.42 18.46 1.01
N GLU A 120 -9.17 19.76 0.96
CA GLU A 120 -9.12 20.53 -0.27
C GLU A 120 -7.87 20.13 -1.09
N PRO A 121 -8.02 19.77 -2.38
CA PRO A 121 -6.88 19.56 -3.26
C PRO A 121 -6.10 20.85 -3.48
N LEU A 122 -4.82 20.85 -3.11
CA LEU A 122 -3.87 21.92 -3.47
C LEU A 122 -3.11 21.62 -4.77
N GLU A 123 -3.27 20.42 -5.32
CA GLU A 123 -2.65 20.02 -6.58
C GLU A 123 -3.22 20.87 -7.71
N ARG A 124 -2.42 21.80 -8.25
CA ARG A 124 -2.75 22.54 -9.46
C ARG A 124 -2.43 21.72 -10.71
N LYS A 125 -2.80 22.22 -11.89
CA LYS A 125 -2.51 21.53 -13.15
C LYS A 125 -1.00 21.40 -13.39
N GLU A 126 -0.24 22.44 -13.05
CA GLU A 126 1.21 22.47 -13.18
C GLU A 126 1.89 21.45 -12.25
N ASP A 127 1.26 21.20 -11.10
CA ASP A 127 1.72 20.21 -10.15
C ASP A 127 1.51 18.76 -10.65
N LEU A 128 0.44 18.52 -11.42
CA LEU A 128 0.20 17.23 -12.07
C LEU A 128 1.21 16.97 -13.20
N GLU A 129 1.58 18.01 -13.95
CA GLU A 129 2.63 17.93 -14.97
C GLU A 129 4.00 17.63 -14.34
N GLN A 130 4.35 18.31 -13.23
CA GLN A 130 5.56 18.00 -12.47
C GLN A 130 5.59 16.57 -11.94
N LEU A 131 4.45 16.06 -11.48
CA LEU A 131 4.30 14.65 -11.07
C LEU A 131 4.49 13.67 -12.23
N GLU A 132 4.02 14.00 -13.44
CA GLU A 132 4.24 13.17 -14.62
C GLU A 132 5.72 13.16 -15.03
N LEU A 133 6.40 14.32 -15.01
CA LEU A 133 7.84 14.42 -15.28
C LEU A 133 8.65 13.58 -14.28
N LEU A 134 8.36 13.72 -12.99
CA LEU A 134 9.01 12.91 -11.95
C LEU A 134 8.72 11.42 -12.11
N TRP A 135 7.54 11.04 -12.60
CA TRP A 135 7.25 9.64 -12.91
C TRP A 135 8.14 9.15 -14.05
N ARG A 136 8.27 9.91 -15.13
CA ARG A 136 9.15 9.55 -16.26
C ARG A 136 10.60 9.37 -15.83
N GLU A 137 11.09 10.22 -14.92
CA GLU A 137 12.42 10.09 -14.34
C GLU A 137 12.56 8.88 -13.41
N CYS A 138 11.56 8.61 -12.57
CA CYS A 138 11.60 7.47 -11.65
C CYS A 138 11.53 6.13 -12.38
N PHE A 139 10.68 6.03 -13.39
CA PHE A 139 10.34 4.79 -14.06
C PHE A 139 10.35 4.97 -15.58
N PRO A 140 11.52 5.21 -16.21
CA PRO A 140 11.62 5.35 -17.65
C PRO A 140 11.11 4.11 -18.40
N ALA A 141 11.33 2.92 -17.83
CA ALA A 141 10.84 1.64 -18.36
C ALA A 141 9.30 1.45 -18.31
N TRP A 142 8.57 2.40 -17.72
CA TRP A 142 7.10 2.45 -17.80
C TRP A 142 6.60 3.05 -19.12
N PHE A 143 7.40 3.93 -19.76
CA PHE A 143 7.01 4.71 -20.93
C PHE A 143 7.75 4.34 -22.23
N ALA A 144 8.64 3.35 -22.16
CA ALA A 144 9.32 2.73 -23.31
C ALA A 144 8.47 1.58 -23.88
#